data_AF-A0A949NX73-F1
#
_entry.id   AF-A0A949NX73-F1
#
_cell.length_a   1.000
_cell.length_b   1.000
_cell.length_c   1.000
_cell.angle_alpha   90.00
_cell.angle_beta   90.00
_cell.angle_gamma   90.00
#
_symmetry.space_group_name_H-M   'P 1'
#
loop_
_entity.id
_entity.type
_entity.pdbx_description
1 polymer ?
#
loop_
_entity_poly.entity_id
_entity_poly.type
_entity_poly.pdbx_seq_one_letter_code
_entity_poly.pdbx_strand_id
1 'polypeptide(L)'
;MSKLNKTLGNAFLEIAKSIENNDFAPKIKIGLTTLGSEHSSEILINGARLAQQEISGLEVVLIGPKCDGFECYETDCENEMHKIMENLLDTGEIKGCVTMHYNFPVGVATVGKVETPAFGKETFIATTTGTSAISRTEAMFINTLYGIITAKAMGIEKPSVGILNLDSARTVERALKQLKENGYDINFASSQRSDGGVIMRGNDLLMGSSDVMVSDTLTGNILMKMLSSFNTGGNYEAVGSGYGPGIGFDYDRTVLILSRASGTPVIKNAILYAAKLVKNSITEKIAEEYKILKQFGMEDILKSFKESEKTETKEVKIPEKEIVTQSIAGIDVLDLETACKRLWEENIYAETGMGCTGPIINVSEKNLEKSRTILKKRVIFSYKINSHLEPHRGTVLLCGFIMSKKYCNRFCRTFEENCRDFLCRLVDLLHQN
;
A
#
# COMPACT_ATOMS: atom_id res chain seq x y z
N MET A 1 32.93 -26.12 20.80
CA MET A 1 31.80 -26.28 21.74
C MET A 1 30.52 -25.92 20.99
N SER A 2 29.58 -26.86 20.90
CA SER A 2 28.48 -26.84 19.93
C SER A 2 27.51 -25.68 20.16
N LYS A 3 26.88 -25.20 19.09
CA LYS A 3 25.78 -24.22 19.10
C LYS A 3 24.74 -24.56 20.19
N LEU A 4 24.51 -25.85 20.41
CA LEU A 4 23.63 -26.41 21.45
C LEU A 4 24.04 -26.02 22.88
N ASN A 5 25.32 -26.08 23.24
CA ASN A 5 25.77 -25.72 24.59
C ASN A 5 25.60 -24.22 24.87
N LYS A 6 25.72 -23.38 23.84
CA LYS A 6 25.53 -21.93 23.93
C LYS A 6 24.05 -21.57 24.06
N THR A 7 23.19 -22.22 23.26
CA THR A 7 21.73 -22.09 23.36
C THR A 7 21.21 -22.54 24.73
N LEU A 8 21.72 -23.67 25.25
CA LEU A 8 21.34 -24.20 26.55
C LEU A 8 21.78 -23.25 27.68
N GLY A 9 23.01 -22.72 27.61
CA GLY A 9 23.50 -21.74 28.58
C GLY A 9 22.68 -20.45 28.61
N ASN A 10 22.28 -19.94 27.43
CA ASN A 10 21.43 -18.76 27.33
C ASN A 10 20.03 -19.01 27.93
N ALA A 11 19.45 -20.18 27.70
CA ALA A 11 18.15 -20.53 28.28
C ALA A 11 18.18 -20.58 29.82
N PHE A 12 19.24 -21.13 30.42
CA PHE A 12 19.40 -21.13 31.88
C PHE A 12 19.62 -19.72 32.45
N LEU A 13 20.36 -18.86 31.75
CA LEU A 13 20.56 -17.47 32.13
C LEU A 13 19.27 -16.64 32.06
N GLU A 14 18.43 -16.89 31.05
CA GLU A 14 17.10 -16.26 30.96
C GLU A 14 16.21 -16.66 32.13
N ILE A 15 16.13 -17.96 32.45
CA ILE A 15 15.34 -18.45 33.58
C ILE A 15 15.83 -17.84 34.90
N ALA A 16 17.15 -17.76 35.11
CA ALA A 16 17.72 -17.17 36.32
C ALA A 16 17.35 -15.68 36.47
N LYS A 17 17.46 -14.91 35.38
CA LYS A 17 17.07 -13.48 35.36
C LYS A 17 15.56 -13.29 35.53
N SER A 18 14.75 -14.18 34.99
CA SER A 18 13.28 -14.14 35.14
C SER A 18 12.85 -14.40 36.58
N ILE A 19 13.51 -15.33 37.27
CA ILE A 19 13.29 -15.61 38.70
C ILE A 19 13.70 -14.40 39.56
N GLU A 20 14.84 -13.77 39.26
CA GLU A 20 15.35 -12.62 40.01
C GLU A 20 14.42 -11.39 39.91
N ASN A 21 13.89 -11.13 38.71
CA ASN A 21 13.04 -9.96 38.44
C ASN A 21 11.54 -10.24 38.61
N ASN A 22 11.17 -11.48 38.97
CA ASN A 22 9.78 -11.95 39.00
C ASN A 22 9.02 -11.70 37.68
N ASP A 23 9.76 -11.74 36.56
CA ASP A 23 9.28 -11.45 35.21
C ASP A 23 9.57 -12.66 34.30
N PHE A 24 8.54 -13.48 34.12
CA PHE A 24 8.58 -14.70 33.31
C PHE A 24 8.11 -14.46 31.87
N ALA A 25 7.87 -13.20 31.47
CA ALA A 25 7.57 -12.91 30.07
C ALA A 25 8.84 -13.19 29.23
N PRO A 26 8.72 -13.93 28.10
CA PRO A 26 9.85 -14.17 27.22
C PRO A 26 10.37 -12.81 26.71
N LYS A 27 11.64 -12.53 26.98
CA LYS A 27 12.26 -11.27 26.57
C LYS A 27 12.40 -11.22 25.05
N ILE A 28 11.88 -10.17 24.45
CA ILE A 28 11.96 -9.94 23.01
C ILE A 28 13.01 -8.84 22.79
N LYS A 29 14.13 -9.20 22.18
CA LYS A 29 15.17 -8.24 21.77
C LYS A 29 14.94 -7.76 20.34
N ILE A 30 14.71 -6.47 20.15
CA ILE A 30 14.58 -5.82 18.83
C ILE A 30 15.74 -4.84 18.62
N GLY A 31 16.45 -4.98 17.51
CA GLY A 31 17.50 -4.03 17.13
C GLY A 31 16.92 -2.73 16.57
N LEU A 32 17.60 -1.60 16.83
CA LEU A 32 17.37 -0.33 16.15
C LEU A 32 18.72 0.23 15.68
N THR A 33 18.87 0.42 14.38
CA THR A 33 20.03 1.13 13.84
C THR A 33 19.89 2.63 14.08
N THR A 34 20.98 3.31 14.43
CA THR A 34 20.93 4.73 14.82
C THR A 34 21.67 5.71 13.89
N LEU A 35 22.23 5.22 12.78
CA LEU A 35 22.84 6.06 11.73
C LEU A 35 21.91 6.23 10.52
N GLY A 36 22.11 7.29 9.74
CA GLY A 36 21.38 7.54 8.48
C GLY A 36 20.06 8.31 8.63
N SER A 37 19.69 8.73 9.85
CA SER A 37 18.53 9.60 10.08
C SER A 37 18.83 11.05 9.68
N GLU A 38 17.83 11.74 9.14
CA GLU A 38 17.88 13.20 8.90
C GLU A 38 17.60 14.01 10.19
N HIS A 39 17.11 13.32 11.22
CA HIS A 39 16.87 13.84 12.56
C HIS A 39 17.97 13.41 13.54
N SER A 40 18.09 14.11 14.67
CA SER A 40 19.06 13.78 15.72
C SER A 40 18.88 12.34 16.25
N SER A 41 19.97 11.73 16.70
CA SER A 41 19.94 10.40 17.32
C SER A 41 19.02 10.33 18.54
N GLU A 42 18.81 11.47 19.21
CA GLU A 42 17.88 11.58 20.34
C GLU A 42 16.43 11.22 19.97
N ILE A 43 15.98 11.54 18.75
CA ILE A 43 14.63 11.18 18.27
C ILE A 43 14.47 9.66 18.20
N LEU A 44 15.50 8.95 17.72
CA LEU A 44 15.55 7.48 17.66
C LEU A 44 15.55 6.86 19.05
N ILE A 45 16.41 7.36 19.93
CA ILE A 45 16.56 6.87 21.30
C ILE A 45 15.26 7.09 22.09
N ASN A 46 14.60 8.24 21.90
CA ASN A 46 13.31 8.50 22.52
C ASN A 46 12.23 7.55 22.01
N GLY A 47 12.21 7.23 20.70
CA GLY A 47 11.30 6.24 20.13
C GLY A 47 11.52 4.84 20.74
N ALA A 48 12.77 4.42 20.88
CA ALA A 48 13.15 3.18 21.55
C ALA A 48 12.71 3.13 23.01
N ARG A 49 12.94 4.23 23.76
CA ARG A 49 12.55 4.33 25.17
C ARG A 49 11.04 4.19 25.36
N LEU A 50 10.26 4.91 24.56
CA LEU A 50 8.79 4.83 24.61
C LEU A 50 8.27 3.45 24.23
N ALA A 51 8.91 2.75 23.28
CA ALA A 51 8.51 1.41 22.89
C ALA A 51 8.70 0.39 24.03
N GLN A 52 9.85 0.42 24.72
CA GLN A 52 10.11 -0.46 25.88
C GLN A 52 9.13 -0.22 27.04
N GLN A 53 8.63 1.01 27.21
CA GLN A 53 7.64 1.33 28.24
C GLN A 53 6.26 0.74 27.93
N GLU A 54 5.94 0.48 26.65
CA GLU A 54 4.62 0.05 26.21
C GLU A 54 4.45 -1.49 26.24
N ILE A 55 5.53 -2.25 26.01
CA ILE A 55 5.51 -3.72 26.05
C ILE A 55 6.45 -4.22 27.14
N SER A 56 5.87 -4.84 28.19
CA SER A 56 6.64 -5.59 29.19
C SER A 56 7.41 -6.73 28.52
N GLY A 57 8.70 -6.85 28.83
CA GLY A 57 9.61 -7.83 28.23
C GLY A 57 10.23 -7.42 26.89
N LEU A 58 9.92 -6.24 26.34
CA LEU A 58 10.61 -5.71 25.15
C LEU A 58 11.92 -5.03 25.55
N GLU A 59 13.02 -5.50 24.99
CA GLU A 59 14.35 -4.89 25.09
C GLU A 59 14.78 -4.38 23.69
N VAL A 60 15.21 -3.13 23.62
CA VAL A 60 15.72 -2.52 22.39
C VAL A 60 17.25 -2.49 22.45
N VAL A 61 17.88 -3.03 21.41
CA VAL A 61 19.34 -3.03 21.24
C VAL A 61 19.71 -1.99 20.19
N LEU A 62 20.53 -1.01 20.55
CA LEU A 62 20.97 0.03 19.63
C LEU A 62 22.21 -0.41 18.86
N ILE A 63 22.28 -0.08 17.57
CA ILE A 63 23.43 -0.38 16.72
C ILE A 63 23.85 0.93 16.04
N GLY A 64 25.01 1.47 16.42
CA GLY A 64 25.47 2.79 16.00
C GLY A 64 26.29 3.49 17.10
N PRO A 65 26.35 4.83 17.16
CA PRO A 65 27.17 5.52 18.14
C PRO A 65 26.77 5.18 19.57
N LYS A 66 27.75 5.20 20.48
CA LYS A 66 27.55 4.89 21.88
C LYS A 66 26.40 5.68 22.49
N CYS A 67 25.51 4.98 23.21
CA CYS A 67 24.37 5.57 23.88
C CYS A 67 24.22 4.98 25.29
N ASP A 68 24.08 5.84 26.29
CA ASP A 68 23.84 5.43 27.66
C ASP A 68 22.37 5.03 27.87
N GLY A 69 22.15 3.98 28.67
CA GLY A 69 20.81 3.51 29.04
C GLY A 69 20.20 2.45 28.10
N PHE A 70 20.95 1.99 27.09
CA PHE A 70 20.57 0.88 26.22
C PHE A 70 21.74 -0.09 26.04
N GLU A 71 21.45 -1.37 25.76
CA GLU A 71 22.44 -2.26 25.18
C GLU A 71 22.82 -1.71 23.79
N CYS A 72 24.11 -1.50 23.53
CA CYS A 72 24.58 -0.82 22.34
C CYS A 72 25.79 -1.54 21.72
N TYR A 73 25.71 -1.77 20.40
CA TYR A 73 26.83 -2.24 19.59
C TYR A 73 27.40 -1.04 18.83
N GLU A 74 28.56 -0.57 19.31
CA GLU A 74 29.14 0.70 18.90
C GLU A 74 29.72 0.66 17.48
N THR A 75 29.31 1.61 16.64
CA THR A 75 29.92 1.88 15.33
C THR A 75 29.55 3.27 14.83
N ASP A 76 30.45 3.90 14.08
CA ASP A 76 30.26 5.18 13.40
C ASP A 76 30.10 5.02 11.87
N CYS A 77 30.11 3.78 11.37
CA CYS A 77 30.05 3.45 9.95
C CYS A 77 28.76 2.70 9.61
N GLU A 78 27.96 3.22 8.67
CA GLU A 78 26.70 2.58 8.24
C GLU A 78 26.90 1.17 7.68
N ASN A 79 28.00 0.92 6.97
CA ASN A 79 28.29 -0.42 6.44
C ASN A 79 28.57 -1.42 7.56
N GLU A 80 29.34 -1.03 8.58
CA GLU A 80 29.61 -1.90 9.74
C GLU A 80 28.34 -2.08 10.59
N MET A 81 27.51 -1.04 10.73
CA MET A 81 26.22 -1.10 11.40
C MET A 81 25.31 -2.19 10.80
N HIS A 82 25.22 -2.28 9.46
CA HIS A 82 24.45 -3.34 8.81
C HIS A 82 25.06 -4.73 8.99
N LYS A 83 26.40 -4.87 8.94
CA LYS A 83 27.05 -6.16 9.21
C LYS A 83 26.80 -6.64 10.65
N ILE A 84 26.88 -5.72 11.62
CA ILE A 84 26.58 -6.02 13.02
C ILE A 84 25.11 -6.43 13.14
N MET A 85 24.19 -5.66 12.57
CA MET A 85 22.76 -5.97 12.56
C MET A 85 22.48 -7.37 12.00
N GLU A 86 23.04 -7.71 10.85
CA GLU A 86 22.88 -9.02 10.22
C GLU A 86 23.45 -10.14 11.11
N ASN A 87 24.64 -9.96 11.67
CA ASN A 87 25.23 -10.94 12.58
C ASN A 87 24.38 -11.14 13.85
N LEU A 88 23.78 -10.09 14.41
CA LEU A 88 22.91 -10.19 15.57
C LEU A 88 21.59 -10.91 15.25
N LEU A 89 21.04 -10.71 14.05
CA LEU A 89 19.87 -11.46 13.56
C LEU A 89 20.22 -12.93 13.34
N ASP A 90 21.33 -13.22 12.66
CA ASP A 90 21.76 -14.58 12.31
C ASP A 90 22.16 -15.42 13.53
N THR A 91 22.71 -14.77 14.56
CA THR A 91 23.01 -15.40 15.86
C THR A 91 21.78 -15.52 16.76
N GLY A 92 20.71 -14.79 16.45
CA GLY A 92 19.47 -14.76 17.21
C GLY A 92 19.56 -13.93 18.50
N GLU A 93 20.58 -13.09 18.65
CA GLU A 93 20.73 -12.12 19.75
C GLU A 93 19.60 -11.08 19.70
N ILE A 94 19.25 -10.62 18.49
CA ILE A 94 18.01 -9.89 18.23
C ILE A 94 17.09 -10.73 17.35
N LYS A 95 15.78 -10.58 17.51
CA LYS A 95 14.76 -11.35 16.76
C LYS A 95 14.16 -10.58 15.59
N GLY A 96 14.36 -9.28 15.57
CA GLY A 96 14.01 -8.40 14.46
C GLY A 96 14.79 -7.10 14.58
N CYS A 97 14.85 -6.32 13.51
CA CYS A 97 15.51 -5.02 13.51
C CYS A 97 14.72 -3.97 12.75
N VAL A 98 14.73 -2.75 13.25
CA VAL A 98 14.22 -1.56 12.57
C VAL A 98 15.39 -0.74 12.05
N THR A 99 15.39 -0.42 10.75
CA THR A 99 16.46 0.36 10.11
C THR A 99 15.92 1.35 9.07
N MET A 100 16.66 2.42 8.79
CA MET A 100 16.27 3.47 7.85
C MET A 100 16.44 3.05 6.40
N HIS A 101 17.39 2.15 6.12
CA HIS A 101 17.59 1.61 4.78
C HIS A 101 18.17 0.21 4.88
N TYR A 102 17.76 -0.67 3.97
CA TYR A 102 18.31 -2.01 3.86
C TYR A 102 18.10 -2.53 2.44
N ASN A 103 19.10 -3.24 1.94
CA ASN A 103 19.06 -3.81 0.60
C ASN A 103 18.42 -5.19 0.66
N PHE A 104 17.15 -5.25 0.30
CA PHE A 104 16.44 -6.52 0.17
C PHE A 104 16.78 -7.22 -1.15
N PRO A 105 16.89 -8.56 -1.17
CA PRO A 105 16.99 -9.30 -2.42
C PRO A 105 15.68 -9.21 -3.22
N VAL A 106 15.77 -9.47 -4.53
CA VAL A 106 14.58 -9.62 -5.38
C VAL A 106 13.73 -10.77 -4.84
N GLY A 107 12.42 -10.58 -4.85
CA GLY A 107 11.45 -11.45 -4.18
C GLY A 107 10.99 -10.89 -2.84
N VAL A 108 11.68 -9.92 -2.26
CA VAL A 108 11.32 -9.33 -0.96
C VAL A 108 10.78 -7.92 -1.14
N ALA A 109 9.63 -7.65 -0.52
CA ALA A 109 9.02 -6.34 -0.48
C ALA A 109 8.37 -6.07 0.88
N THR A 110 8.29 -4.81 1.27
CA THR A 110 7.86 -4.42 2.61
C THR A 110 6.38 -4.10 2.70
N VAL A 111 5.76 -4.45 3.83
CA VAL A 111 4.33 -4.21 4.09
C VAL A 111 4.16 -3.13 5.17
N GLY A 112 3.99 -1.89 4.73
CA GLY A 112 3.85 -0.74 5.63
C GLY A 112 2.51 -0.75 6.36
N LYS A 113 2.43 0.01 7.45
CA LYS A 113 1.20 0.16 8.22
C LYS A 113 0.92 1.63 8.51
N VAL A 114 -0.25 2.08 8.06
CA VAL A 114 -0.71 3.47 8.21
C VAL A 114 -1.93 3.52 9.09
N GLU A 115 -2.14 4.70 9.68
CA GLU A 115 -3.42 5.06 10.29
C GLU A 115 -4.21 5.90 9.29
N THR A 116 -5.44 5.49 9.01
CA THR A 116 -6.28 6.13 8.01
C THR A 116 -6.92 7.40 8.56
N PRO A 117 -6.89 8.52 7.83
CA PRO A 117 -7.24 9.83 8.38
C PRO A 117 -8.73 10.01 8.67
N ALA A 118 -9.63 9.28 8.01
CA ALA A 118 -11.07 9.49 8.22
C ALA A 118 -11.59 8.85 9.52
N PHE A 119 -11.08 7.68 9.89
CA PHE A 119 -11.61 6.89 11.01
C PHE A 119 -10.54 6.32 11.96
N GLY A 120 -9.26 6.68 11.79
CA GLY A 120 -8.19 6.20 12.65
C GLY A 120 -7.94 4.70 12.57
N LYS A 121 -8.38 4.03 11.49
CA LYS A 121 -8.18 2.59 11.32
C LYS A 121 -6.76 2.30 10.89
N GLU A 122 -6.16 1.25 11.46
CA GLU A 122 -4.91 0.71 10.95
C GLU A 122 -5.16 -0.03 9.62
N THR A 123 -4.35 0.26 8.61
CA THR A 123 -4.40 -0.41 7.30
C THR A 123 -2.98 -0.76 6.85
N PHE A 124 -2.80 -1.98 6.35
CA PHE A 124 -1.56 -2.44 5.75
C PHE A 124 -1.48 -2.00 4.30
N ILE A 125 -0.39 -1.35 3.91
CA ILE A 125 -0.09 -1.00 2.52
C ILE A 125 0.85 -2.06 1.95
N ALA A 126 0.33 -2.85 1.02
CA ALA A 126 1.02 -3.97 0.41
C ALA A 126 1.35 -3.64 -1.05
N THR A 127 2.54 -3.14 -1.39
CA THR A 127 3.79 -2.98 -0.59
C THR A 127 4.35 -1.56 -0.70
N THR A 128 5.45 -1.24 0.01
CA THR A 128 5.94 0.16 0.12
C THR A 128 7.41 0.40 -0.25
N THR A 129 8.25 -0.63 -0.21
CA THR A 129 9.62 -0.65 -0.75
C THR A 129 10.02 -2.10 -1.08
N GLY A 130 11.03 -2.28 -1.93
CA GLY A 130 11.49 -3.59 -2.41
C GLY A 130 10.76 -4.08 -3.67
N THR A 131 11.19 -5.22 -4.16
CA THR A 131 10.78 -5.76 -5.46
C THR A 131 10.37 -7.22 -5.30
N SER A 132 9.07 -7.48 -5.24
CA SER A 132 8.51 -8.84 -5.14
C SER A 132 8.62 -9.64 -6.44
N ALA A 133 8.50 -8.98 -7.59
CA ALA A 133 8.76 -9.55 -8.91
C ALA A 133 9.15 -8.47 -9.93
N ILE A 134 9.65 -8.89 -11.10
CA ILE A 134 10.05 -7.99 -12.19
C ILE A 134 8.80 -7.39 -12.89
N SER A 135 7.80 -8.23 -13.16
CA SER A 135 6.52 -7.80 -13.73
C SER A 135 5.67 -7.11 -12.67
N ARG A 136 5.05 -5.97 -13.02
CA ARG A 136 4.13 -5.25 -12.11
C ARG A 136 2.92 -6.11 -11.73
N THR A 137 2.35 -6.84 -12.67
CA THR A 137 1.16 -7.69 -12.43
C THR A 137 1.51 -8.84 -11.50
N GLU A 138 2.62 -9.53 -11.77
CA GLU A 138 3.16 -10.59 -10.90
C GLU A 138 3.47 -10.03 -9.50
N ALA A 139 4.12 -8.87 -9.43
CA ALA A 139 4.48 -8.21 -8.20
C ALA A 139 3.25 -7.84 -7.37
N MET A 140 2.22 -7.23 -7.95
CA MET A 140 0.99 -6.86 -7.22
C MET A 140 0.23 -8.09 -6.70
N PHE A 141 0.24 -9.20 -7.44
CA PHE A 141 -0.32 -10.46 -6.96
C PHE A 141 0.45 -10.97 -5.74
N ILE A 142 1.78 -11.01 -5.80
CA ILE A 142 2.64 -11.44 -4.68
C ILE A 142 2.51 -10.46 -3.49
N ASN A 143 2.46 -9.15 -3.74
CA ASN A 143 2.27 -8.12 -2.73
C ASN A 143 0.99 -8.37 -1.92
N THR A 144 -0.10 -8.78 -2.59
CA THR A 144 -1.34 -9.15 -1.91
C THR A 144 -1.11 -10.23 -0.87
N LEU A 145 -0.36 -11.27 -1.23
CA LEU A 145 -0.05 -12.40 -0.35
C LEU A 145 0.83 -11.95 0.83
N TYR A 146 1.82 -11.10 0.58
CA TYR A 146 2.65 -10.51 1.64
C TYR A 146 1.81 -9.68 2.62
N GLY A 147 0.86 -8.90 2.12
CA GLY A 147 -0.10 -8.16 2.94
C GLY A 147 -0.94 -9.07 3.83
N ILE A 148 -1.51 -10.14 3.27
CA ILE A 148 -2.30 -11.13 4.02
C ILE A 148 -1.45 -11.80 5.11
N ILE A 149 -0.26 -12.28 4.78
CA ILE A 149 0.66 -12.93 5.73
C ILE A 149 0.99 -11.99 6.87
N THR A 150 1.32 -10.73 6.55
CA THR A 150 1.68 -9.73 7.56
C THR A 150 0.51 -9.39 8.46
N ALA A 151 -0.69 -9.20 7.90
CA ALA A 151 -1.89 -8.92 8.68
C ALA A 151 -2.26 -10.10 9.61
N LYS A 152 -2.13 -11.35 9.12
CA LYS A 152 -2.27 -12.56 9.94
C LYS A 152 -1.24 -12.63 11.07
N ALA A 153 0.02 -12.29 10.78
CA ALA A 153 1.07 -12.20 11.79
C ALA A 153 0.84 -11.07 12.80
N MET A 154 0.08 -10.05 12.44
CA MET A 154 -0.34 -8.98 13.35
C MET A 154 -1.61 -9.32 14.15
N GLY A 155 -2.16 -10.53 13.98
CA GLY A 155 -3.30 -11.03 14.76
C GLY A 155 -4.65 -10.89 14.07
N ILE A 156 -4.71 -10.47 12.80
CA ILE A 156 -5.95 -10.43 12.03
C ILE A 156 -6.12 -11.79 11.34
N GLU A 157 -6.94 -12.68 11.88
CA GLU A 157 -7.09 -14.06 11.37
C GLU A 157 -7.57 -14.12 9.90
N LYS A 158 -8.53 -13.26 9.55
CA LYS A 158 -9.16 -13.20 8.21
C LYS A 158 -9.11 -11.79 7.64
N PRO A 159 -7.92 -11.28 7.28
CA PRO A 159 -7.76 -9.90 6.86
C PRO A 159 -8.51 -9.66 5.56
N SER A 160 -9.27 -8.57 5.54
CA SER A 160 -9.99 -8.11 4.36
C SER A 160 -9.03 -7.43 3.37
N VAL A 161 -9.13 -7.81 2.10
CA VAL A 161 -8.22 -7.37 1.03
C VAL A 161 -8.95 -6.48 0.04
N GLY A 162 -8.42 -5.29 -0.19
CA GLY A 162 -8.81 -4.38 -1.27
C GLY A 162 -7.65 -4.12 -2.22
N ILE A 163 -7.94 -3.91 -3.51
CA ILE A 163 -6.93 -3.62 -4.52
C ILE A 163 -7.10 -2.20 -4.99
N LEU A 164 -6.10 -1.34 -4.78
CA LEU A 164 -6.16 0.03 -5.27
C LEU A 164 -6.27 0.03 -6.80
N ASN A 165 -7.15 0.87 -7.33
CA ASN A 165 -7.44 0.94 -8.77
C ASN A 165 -6.27 1.54 -9.56
N LEU A 166 -5.25 0.72 -9.81
CA LEU A 166 -4.04 1.00 -10.58
C LEU A 166 -4.00 0.10 -11.81
N ASP A 167 -3.07 0.35 -12.74
CA ASP A 167 -2.84 -0.57 -13.85
C ASP A 167 -2.56 -1.99 -13.32
N SER A 168 -3.04 -2.99 -14.05
CA SER A 168 -3.04 -4.40 -13.66
C SER A 168 -4.00 -4.81 -12.53
N ALA A 169 -4.68 -3.88 -11.83
CA ALA A 169 -5.56 -4.23 -10.70
C ALA A 169 -6.67 -5.23 -11.07
N ARG A 170 -7.25 -5.12 -12.27
CA ARG A 170 -8.27 -6.06 -12.79
C ARG A 170 -7.70 -7.44 -13.09
N THR A 171 -6.49 -7.51 -13.62
CA THR A 171 -5.80 -8.78 -13.89
C THR A 171 -5.46 -9.48 -12.58
N VAL A 172 -4.96 -8.73 -11.61
CA VAL A 172 -4.68 -9.23 -10.25
C VAL A 172 -5.96 -9.68 -9.55
N GLU A 173 -7.06 -8.91 -9.64
CA GLU A 173 -8.38 -9.30 -9.12
C GLU A 173 -8.81 -10.67 -9.66
N ARG A 174 -8.71 -10.90 -10.99
CA ARG A 174 -9.08 -12.17 -11.60
C ARG A 174 -8.20 -13.31 -11.10
N ALA A 175 -6.89 -13.10 -11.02
CA ALA A 175 -5.95 -14.10 -10.52
C ALA A 175 -6.20 -14.45 -9.03
N LEU A 176 -6.50 -13.47 -8.19
CA LEU A 176 -6.84 -13.71 -6.79
C LEU A 176 -8.19 -14.44 -6.64
N LYS A 177 -9.17 -14.13 -7.50
CA LYS A 177 -10.43 -14.89 -7.55
C LYS A 177 -10.20 -16.33 -7.96
N GLN A 178 -9.35 -16.58 -8.96
CA GLN A 178 -8.95 -17.93 -9.35
C GLN A 178 -8.26 -18.66 -8.18
N LEU A 179 -7.33 -18.01 -7.47
CA LEU A 179 -6.67 -18.59 -6.29
C LEU A 179 -7.71 -18.95 -5.20
N LYS A 180 -8.72 -18.10 -5.01
CA LYS A 180 -9.84 -18.37 -4.10
C LYS A 180 -10.71 -19.54 -4.55
N GLU A 181 -11.01 -19.63 -5.84
CA GLU A 181 -11.75 -20.76 -6.45
C GLU A 181 -10.99 -22.08 -6.30
N ASN A 182 -9.65 -22.03 -6.35
CA ASN A 182 -8.79 -23.19 -6.08
C ASN A 182 -8.84 -23.65 -4.61
N GLY A 183 -9.38 -22.86 -3.69
CA GLY A 183 -9.59 -23.23 -2.30
C GLY A 183 -8.85 -22.38 -1.25
N TYR A 184 -8.06 -21.39 -1.67
CA TYR A 184 -7.37 -20.49 -0.73
C TYR A 184 -8.35 -19.47 -0.13
N ASP A 185 -8.39 -19.34 1.20
CA ASP A 185 -9.33 -18.44 1.89
C ASP A 185 -8.89 -16.98 1.78
N ILE A 186 -9.43 -16.25 0.79
CA ILE A 186 -9.29 -14.80 0.66
C ILE A 186 -10.59 -14.11 1.06
N ASN A 187 -10.51 -13.26 2.09
CA ASN A 187 -11.58 -12.34 2.46
C ASN A 187 -11.45 -11.05 1.63
N PHE A 188 -12.29 -10.86 0.62
CA PHE A 188 -12.28 -9.62 -0.16
C PHE A 188 -13.08 -8.53 0.55
N ALA A 189 -12.47 -7.36 0.72
CA ALA A 189 -13.18 -6.16 1.14
C ALA A 189 -14.11 -5.67 0.01
N SER A 190 -15.06 -4.80 0.38
CA SER A 190 -15.92 -4.11 -0.58
C SER A 190 -15.70 -2.61 -0.47
N SER A 191 -15.50 -1.96 -1.62
CA SER A 191 -15.52 -0.52 -1.74
C SER A 191 -16.85 0.04 -1.22
N GLN A 192 -16.82 1.24 -0.66
CA GLN A 192 -17.99 1.95 -0.13
C GLN A 192 -18.83 2.61 -1.23
N ARG A 193 -18.51 2.36 -2.50
CA ARG A 193 -19.36 2.78 -3.63
C ARG A 193 -20.67 2.00 -3.65
N SER A 194 -21.68 2.56 -4.32
CA SER A 194 -22.96 1.88 -4.52
C SER A 194 -22.87 0.58 -5.31
N ASP A 195 -21.87 0.43 -6.19
CA ASP A 195 -21.58 -0.80 -6.93
C ASP A 195 -20.63 -1.78 -6.21
N GLY A 196 -20.00 -1.33 -5.11
CA GLY A 196 -19.11 -2.14 -4.29
C GLY A 196 -17.91 -2.73 -5.03
N GLY A 197 -17.45 -3.88 -4.55
CA GLY A 197 -16.40 -4.68 -5.20
C GLY A 197 -15.01 -4.48 -4.59
N VAL A 198 -14.08 -5.36 -4.98
CA VAL A 198 -12.72 -5.43 -4.40
C VAL A 198 -11.80 -4.31 -4.86
N ILE A 199 -12.10 -3.68 -6.00
CA ILE A 199 -11.31 -2.57 -6.55
C ILE A 199 -11.64 -1.28 -5.80
N MET A 200 -10.62 -0.71 -5.18
CA MET A 200 -10.69 0.40 -4.24
C MET A 200 -10.31 1.74 -4.90
N ARG A 201 -10.96 2.82 -4.48
CA ARG A 201 -10.61 4.20 -4.85
C ARG A 201 -9.77 4.86 -3.75
N GLY A 202 -9.26 6.06 -4.03
CA GLY A 202 -8.57 6.89 -3.04
C GLY A 202 -9.40 7.10 -1.76
N ASN A 203 -10.72 7.31 -1.86
CA ASN A 203 -11.57 7.45 -0.68
C ASN A 203 -11.60 6.19 0.19
N ASP A 204 -11.61 5.00 -0.42
CA ASP A 204 -11.65 3.73 0.31
C ASP A 204 -10.38 3.54 1.14
N LEU A 205 -9.23 4.01 0.62
CA LEU A 205 -7.96 4.07 1.35
C LEU A 205 -8.06 5.03 2.55
N LEU A 206 -8.56 6.25 2.35
CA LEU A 206 -8.67 7.25 3.43
C LEU A 206 -9.62 6.81 4.56
N MET A 207 -10.60 5.96 4.24
CA MET A 207 -11.57 5.40 5.19
C MET A 207 -11.13 4.09 5.85
N GLY A 208 -10.05 3.45 5.38
CA GLY A 208 -9.67 2.11 5.85
C GLY A 208 -10.77 1.08 5.55
N SER A 209 -11.17 1.00 4.28
CA SER A 209 -12.24 0.08 3.84
C SER A 209 -11.79 -1.38 3.74
N SER A 210 -10.48 -1.64 3.88
CA SER A 210 -9.85 -2.95 3.91
C SER A 210 -8.74 -2.97 4.96
N ASP A 211 -8.46 -4.14 5.52
CA ASP A 211 -7.29 -4.32 6.39
C ASP A 211 -6.00 -4.25 5.58
N VAL A 212 -5.99 -4.84 4.38
CA VAL A 212 -4.87 -4.83 3.44
C VAL A 212 -5.28 -4.07 2.18
N MET A 213 -4.59 -2.97 1.90
CA MET A 213 -4.69 -2.22 0.64
C MET A 213 -3.52 -2.59 -0.27
N VAL A 214 -3.83 -3.25 -1.39
CA VAL A 214 -2.84 -3.69 -2.38
C VAL A 214 -2.54 -2.56 -3.37
N SER A 215 -1.25 -2.31 -3.61
CA SER A 215 -0.74 -1.42 -4.65
C SER A 215 0.55 -1.97 -5.27
N ASP A 216 1.02 -1.34 -6.35
CA ASP A 216 2.43 -1.46 -6.69
C ASP A 216 3.30 -0.76 -5.62
N THR A 217 4.57 -1.16 -5.53
CA THR A 217 5.48 -0.68 -4.48
C THR A 217 5.70 0.84 -4.54
N LEU A 218 5.79 1.42 -5.75
CA LEU A 218 6.09 2.85 -5.91
C LEU A 218 4.90 3.70 -5.44
N THR A 219 3.68 3.31 -5.83
CA THR A 219 2.46 3.93 -5.33
C THR A 219 2.39 3.80 -3.81
N GLY A 220 2.63 2.61 -3.25
CA GLY A 220 2.61 2.40 -1.81
C GLY A 220 3.66 3.25 -1.07
N ASN A 221 4.84 3.46 -1.65
CA ASN A 221 5.87 4.35 -1.10
C ASN A 221 5.36 5.80 -0.96
N ILE A 222 4.71 6.31 -2.00
CA ILE A 222 4.13 7.66 -2.01
C ILE A 222 3.01 7.76 -0.97
N LEU A 223 2.16 6.73 -0.88
CA LEU A 223 1.07 6.69 0.11
C LEU A 223 1.61 6.75 1.55
N MET A 224 2.67 5.98 1.86
CA MET A 224 3.32 6.01 3.17
C MET A 224 3.80 7.43 3.51
N LYS A 225 4.53 8.07 2.60
CA LYS A 225 5.05 9.43 2.80
C LYS A 225 3.93 10.43 3.01
N MET A 226 2.94 10.43 2.12
CA MET A 226 1.81 11.35 2.18
C MET A 226 1.05 11.19 3.49
N LEU A 227 0.65 9.97 3.87
CA LEU A 227 -0.16 9.75 5.07
C LEU A 227 0.60 10.01 6.37
N SER A 228 1.91 9.78 6.39
CA SER A 228 2.72 9.92 7.60
C SER A 228 3.21 11.34 7.86
N SER A 229 3.34 12.17 6.82
CA SER A 229 3.95 13.51 6.90
C SER A 229 3.07 14.64 6.36
N PHE A 230 1.80 14.38 6.05
CA PHE A 230 0.88 15.39 5.49
C PHE A 230 0.83 16.67 6.32
N ASN A 231 0.68 16.53 7.64
CA ASN A 231 0.51 17.65 8.57
C ASN A 231 1.83 18.32 8.98
N THR A 232 2.97 17.81 8.53
CA THR A 232 4.30 18.27 8.95
C THR A 232 5.08 18.94 7.82
N GLY A 233 4.50 19.01 6.61
CA GLY A 233 5.18 19.57 5.44
C GLY A 233 6.18 18.63 4.77
N GLY A 234 6.14 17.33 5.08
CA GLY A 234 6.88 16.30 4.34
C GLY A 234 8.28 15.95 4.87
N ASN A 235 8.83 16.71 5.82
CA ASN A 235 10.18 16.51 6.37
C ASN A 235 10.20 15.78 7.73
N TYR A 236 9.03 15.44 8.28
CA TYR A 236 8.92 14.72 9.54
C TYR A 236 7.71 13.77 9.49
N GLU A 237 7.93 12.46 9.48
CA GLU A 237 6.83 11.50 9.55
C GLU A 237 6.34 11.41 11.02
N ALA A 238 5.12 11.87 11.28
CA ALA A 238 4.55 11.97 12.62
C ALA A 238 3.52 10.86 12.93
N VAL A 239 2.98 10.19 11.91
CA VAL A 239 1.89 9.22 12.03
C VAL A 239 2.23 7.94 11.28
N GLY A 240 1.78 6.79 11.79
CA GLY A 240 2.01 5.47 11.19
C GLY A 240 3.08 4.64 11.91
N SER A 241 3.48 3.52 11.29
CA SER A 241 4.42 2.53 11.86
C SER A 241 5.61 2.23 10.94
N GLY A 242 5.95 3.16 10.05
CA GLY A 242 6.99 2.99 9.05
C GLY A 242 6.57 2.09 7.88
N TYR A 243 7.54 1.77 7.03
CA TYR A 243 7.39 1.06 5.77
C TYR A 243 7.27 -0.46 5.98
N GLY A 244 7.46 -0.92 7.22
CA GLY A 244 7.11 -2.26 7.68
C GLY A 244 8.14 -3.33 7.32
N PRO A 245 7.82 -4.62 7.63
CA PRO A 245 8.75 -5.73 7.48
C PRO A 245 8.96 -6.09 6.02
N GLY A 246 10.19 -6.44 5.64
CA GLY A 246 10.49 -7.14 4.40
C GLY A 246 9.93 -8.55 4.45
N ILE A 247 9.02 -8.87 3.53
CA ILE A 247 8.39 -10.19 3.41
C ILE A 247 8.84 -10.82 2.10
N GLY A 248 9.24 -12.08 2.17
CA GLY A 248 9.53 -12.92 1.01
C GLY A 248 9.40 -14.39 1.39
N PHE A 249 8.98 -15.23 0.44
CA PHE A 249 8.71 -16.65 0.73
C PHE A 249 9.93 -17.44 1.21
N ASP A 250 11.13 -17.07 0.72
CA ASP A 250 12.41 -17.67 1.09
C ASP A 250 13.27 -16.72 1.95
N TYR A 251 12.66 -15.69 2.56
CA TYR A 251 13.35 -14.70 3.37
C TYR A 251 13.09 -14.92 4.86
N ASP A 252 14.15 -15.00 5.66
CA ASP A 252 14.13 -15.48 7.05
C ASP A 252 14.44 -14.40 8.10
N ARG A 253 14.86 -13.19 7.68
CA ARG A 253 15.16 -12.08 8.58
C ARG A 253 13.96 -11.17 8.76
N THR A 254 13.66 -10.79 10.00
CA THR A 254 12.62 -9.78 10.30
C THR A 254 13.26 -8.39 10.33
N VAL A 255 13.35 -7.73 9.17
CA VAL A 255 13.88 -6.36 9.04
C VAL A 255 12.75 -5.42 8.63
N LEU A 256 12.54 -4.37 9.41
CA LEU A 256 11.54 -3.33 9.15
C LEU A 256 12.20 -2.03 8.69
N ILE A 257 11.57 -1.34 7.74
CA ILE A 257 12.08 -0.09 7.20
C ILE A 257 11.39 1.13 7.81
N LEU A 258 12.20 2.13 8.15
CA LEU A 258 11.81 3.50 8.44
C LEU A 258 12.24 4.44 7.33
N SER A 259 11.57 5.58 7.20
CA SER A 259 12.15 6.70 6.47
C SER A 259 13.23 7.38 7.31
N ARG A 260 14.22 7.98 6.65
CA ARG A 260 15.20 8.85 7.34
C ARG A 260 14.55 10.06 7.99
N ALA A 261 13.35 10.45 7.55
CA ALA A 261 12.54 11.52 8.12
C ALA A 261 11.60 11.05 9.24
N SER A 262 11.68 9.78 9.69
CA SER A 262 10.80 9.24 10.73
C SER A 262 10.95 9.95 12.06
N GLY A 263 9.82 10.43 12.58
CA GLY A 263 9.73 11.02 13.91
C GLY A 263 9.57 10.01 15.03
N THR A 264 9.72 10.47 16.27
CA THR A 264 9.62 9.66 17.49
C THR A 264 8.38 8.76 17.53
N PRO A 265 7.15 9.23 17.17
CA PRO A 265 5.97 8.38 17.20
C PRO A 265 6.04 7.21 16.20
N VAL A 266 6.56 7.47 15.00
CA VAL A 266 6.69 6.45 13.94
C VAL A 266 7.75 5.42 14.32
N ILE A 267 8.89 5.86 14.85
CA ILE A 267 9.96 4.98 15.35
C ILE A 267 9.42 4.07 16.46
N LYS A 268 8.73 4.64 17.45
CA LYS A 268 8.08 3.86 18.52
C LYS A 268 7.17 2.78 17.92
N ASN A 269 6.25 3.17 17.04
CA ASN A 269 5.28 2.27 16.44
C ASN A 269 5.92 1.19 15.55
N ALA A 270 7.01 1.50 14.85
CA ALA A 270 7.77 0.52 14.06
C ALA A 270 8.43 -0.55 14.94
N ILE A 271 8.98 -0.16 16.11
CA ILE A 271 9.54 -1.12 17.07
C ILE A 271 8.43 -2.01 17.64
N LEU A 272 7.28 -1.44 17.98
CA LEU A 272 6.11 -2.21 18.45
C LEU A 272 5.58 -3.15 17.36
N TYR A 273 5.62 -2.72 16.10
CA TYR A 273 5.28 -3.55 14.95
C TYR A 273 6.25 -4.73 14.84
N ALA A 274 7.56 -4.49 14.91
CA ALA A 274 8.59 -5.54 14.92
C ALA A 274 8.38 -6.54 16.08
N ALA A 275 8.15 -6.03 17.29
CA ALA A 275 7.93 -6.86 18.47
C ALA A 275 6.69 -7.77 18.33
N LYS A 276 5.58 -7.25 17.79
CA LYS A 276 4.36 -8.03 17.54
C LYS A 276 4.59 -9.12 16.48
N LEU A 277 5.28 -8.81 15.39
CA LEU A 277 5.61 -9.79 14.34
C LEU A 277 6.48 -10.93 14.87
N VAL A 278 7.49 -10.59 15.67
CA VAL A 278 8.37 -11.58 16.32
C VAL A 278 7.60 -12.44 17.30
N LYS A 279 6.77 -11.83 18.17
CA LYS A 279 5.96 -12.54 19.15
C LYS A 279 5.02 -13.57 18.51
N ASN A 280 4.55 -13.28 17.29
CA ASN A 280 3.63 -14.12 16.53
C ASN A 280 4.35 -14.97 15.45
N SER A 281 5.67 -15.13 15.54
CA SER A 281 6.48 -15.99 14.66
C SER A 281 6.23 -15.74 13.17
N ILE A 282 6.42 -14.50 12.70
CA ILE A 282 6.21 -14.13 11.27
C ILE A 282 6.90 -15.09 10.29
N THR A 283 8.12 -15.56 10.60
CA THR A 283 8.88 -16.49 9.74
C THR A 283 8.19 -17.85 9.60
N GLU A 284 7.62 -18.38 10.68
CA GLU A 284 6.83 -19.62 10.66
C GLU A 284 5.55 -19.42 9.86
N LYS A 285 4.85 -18.29 10.06
CA LYS A 285 3.64 -17.94 9.30
C LYS A 285 3.90 -17.79 7.80
N ILE A 286 5.02 -17.20 7.40
CA ILE A 286 5.44 -17.14 5.98
C ILE A 286 5.57 -18.55 5.43
N ALA A 287 6.28 -19.44 6.13
CA ALA A 287 6.51 -20.81 5.67
C ALA A 287 5.22 -21.65 5.61
N GLU A 288 4.32 -21.48 6.58
CA GLU A 288 3.01 -22.12 6.61
C GLU A 288 2.13 -21.64 5.45
N GLU A 289 1.97 -20.33 5.30
CA GLU A 289 1.13 -19.75 4.25
C GLU A 289 1.68 -20.09 2.87
N TYR A 290 3.00 -20.09 2.69
CA TYR A 290 3.61 -20.43 1.40
C TYR A 290 3.32 -21.88 0.99
N LYS A 291 3.34 -22.83 1.94
CA LYS A 291 2.94 -24.22 1.67
C LYS A 291 1.48 -24.31 1.23
N ILE A 292 0.60 -23.59 1.91
CA ILE A 292 -0.83 -23.54 1.58
C ILE A 292 -1.04 -22.94 0.18
N LEU A 293 -0.35 -21.84 -0.14
CA LEU A 293 -0.43 -21.18 -1.44
C LEU A 293 0.02 -22.09 -2.60
N LYS A 294 1.10 -22.87 -2.39
CA LYS A 294 1.53 -23.88 -3.38
C LYS A 294 0.48 -24.96 -3.61
N GLN A 295 -0.17 -25.42 -2.55
CA GLN A 295 -1.24 -26.43 -2.66
C GLN A 295 -2.43 -25.94 -3.49
N PHE A 296 -2.72 -24.64 -3.45
CA PHE A 296 -3.83 -24.02 -4.18
C PHE A 296 -3.44 -23.43 -5.54
N GLY A 297 -2.31 -23.86 -6.13
CA GLY A 297 -1.98 -23.56 -7.52
C GLY A 297 -1.42 -22.15 -7.76
N MET A 298 -0.83 -21.52 -6.74
CA MET A 298 -0.16 -20.22 -6.89
C MET A 298 0.88 -20.23 -8.03
N GLU A 299 1.68 -21.28 -8.15
CA GLU A 299 2.75 -21.37 -9.15
C GLU A 299 2.22 -21.35 -10.59
N ASP A 300 1.04 -21.92 -10.83
CA ASP A 300 0.44 -21.94 -12.17
C ASP A 300 -0.14 -20.57 -12.54
N ILE A 301 -0.70 -19.85 -11.56
CA ILE A 301 -1.11 -18.44 -11.73
C ILE A 301 0.11 -17.58 -12.08
N LEU A 302 1.24 -17.74 -11.38
CA LEU A 302 2.46 -16.99 -11.67
C LEU A 302 3.02 -17.30 -13.07
N LYS A 303 2.96 -18.56 -13.52
CA LYS A 303 3.36 -18.92 -14.90
C LYS A 303 2.47 -18.24 -15.94
N SER A 304 1.16 -18.14 -15.69
CA SER A 304 0.21 -17.52 -16.63
C SER A 304 0.54 -16.05 -16.94
N PHE A 305 1.05 -15.29 -15.95
CA PHE A 305 1.47 -13.91 -16.16
C PHE A 305 2.64 -13.80 -17.16
N LYS A 306 3.62 -14.71 -17.06
CA LYS A 306 4.80 -14.73 -17.94
C LYS A 306 4.45 -15.08 -19.38
N GLU A 307 3.40 -15.88 -19.59
CA GLU A 307 2.90 -16.23 -20.92
C GLU A 307 2.11 -15.08 -21.56
N SER A 308 1.31 -14.35 -20.76
CA SER A 308 0.60 -13.17 -21.25
C SER A 308 1.54 -12.06 -21.72
N GLU A 309 2.64 -11.80 -21.00
CA GLU A 309 3.61 -10.76 -21.37
C GLU A 309 4.32 -11.05 -22.70
N LYS A 310 4.67 -12.33 -22.94
CA LYS A 310 5.25 -12.75 -24.23
C LYS A 310 4.30 -12.54 -25.41
N THR A 311 2.99 -12.57 -25.15
CA THR A 311 1.97 -12.40 -26.18
C THR A 311 1.71 -10.93 -26.50
N GLU A 312 1.77 -10.04 -25.50
CA GLU A 312 1.61 -8.60 -25.66
C GLU A 312 2.81 -7.91 -26.36
N THR A 313 4.00 -8.51 -26.32
CA THR A 313 5.19 -8.00 -27.02
C THR A 313 5.17 -8.16 -28.55
N LYS A 314 4.11 -8.72 -29.15
CA LYS A 314 3.97 -8.69 -30.62
C LYS A 314 3.58 -7.27 -31.05
N GLU A 315 4.51 -6.57 -31.70
CA GLU A 315 4.24 -5.28 -32.35
C GLU A 315 3.10 -5.43 -33.36
N VAL A 316 1.92 -4.94 -32.99
CA VAL A 316 0.79 -4.80 -33.90
C VAL A 316 1.09 -3.63 -34.83
N LYS A 317 1.10 -3.88 -36.15
CA LYS A 317 1.27 -2.81 -37.15
C LYS A 317 0.09 -1.84 -37.05
N ILE A 318 0.39 -0.57 -36.87
CA ILE A 318 -0.61 0.51 -36.86
C ILE A 318 -1.17 0.63 -38.30
N PRO A 319 -2.50 0.57 -38.50
CA PRO A 319 -3.14 0.76 -39.80
C PRO A 319 -2.92 2.18 -40.36
N GLU A 320 -3.20 2.39 -41.65
CA GLU A 320 -3.11 3.73 -42.24
C GLU A 320 -3.99 4.73 -41.49
N LYS A 321 -3.45 5.94 -41.27
CA LYS A 321 -4.09 6.97 -40.45
C LYS A 321 -5.42 7.43 -41.08
N GLU A 322 -6.49 7.37 -40.29
CA GLU A 322 -7.82 7.85 -40.66
C GLU A 322 -8.23 9.05 -39.80
N ILE A 323 -9.15 9.89 -40.31
CA ILE A 323 -9.75 10.97 -39.51
C ILE A 323 -10.74 10.33 -38.52
N VAL A 324 -10.45 10.46 -37.23
CA VAL A 324 -11.30 9.95 -36.16
C VAL A 324 -12.31 11.02 -35.72
N THR A 325 -13.59 10.81 -36.03
CA THR A 325 -14.67 11.78 -35.76
C THR A 325 -15.65 11.31 -34.70
N GLN A 326 -15.59 10.03 -34.32
CA GLN A 326 -16.51 9.41 -33.37
C GLN A 326 -15.75 8.81 -32.19
N SER A 327 -16.38 8.83 -31.01
CA SER A 327 -15.78 8.34 -29.77
C SER A 327 -16.61 7.21 -29.15
N ILE A 328 -15.92 6.17 -28.68
CA ILE A 328 -16.49 5.04 -27.96
C ILE A 328 -16.11 5.19 -26.48
N ALA A 329 -17.10 5.46 -25.64
CA ALA A 329 -16.94 5.57 -24.18
C ALA A 329 -17.26 4.25 -23.47
N GLY A 330 -16.89 4.14 -22.18
CA GLY A 330 -17.17 2.97 -21.34
C GLY A 330 -16.08 1.90 -21.37
N ILE A 331 -14.88 2.28 -21.80
CA ILE A 331 -13.65 1.50 -21.76
C ILE A 331 -12.90 1.89 -20.48
N ASP A 332 -12.35 0.93 -19.75
CA ASP A 332 -11.52 1.22 -18.58
C ASP A 332 -10.20 1.89 -19.03
N VAL A 333 -9.64 2.80 -18.22
CA VAL A 333 -8.38 3.50 -18.54
C VAL A 333 -7.28 2.48 -18.85
N LEU A 334 -7.29 1.39 -18.09
CA LEU A 334 -6.31 0.32 -18.14
C LEU A 334 -6.40 -0.52 -19.42
N ASP A 335 -7.57 -0.54 -20.05
CA ASP A 335 -7.84 -1.34 -21.25
C ASP A 335 -7.75 -0.49 -22.54
N LEU A 336 -7.48 0.82 -22.44
CA LEU A 336 -7.44 1.76 -23.57
C LEU A 336 -6.46 1.32 -24.66
N GLU A 337 -5.21 1.06 -24.29
CA GLU A 337 -4.16 0.70 -25.24
C GLU A 337 -4.42 -0.66 -25.87
N THR A 338 -4.86 -1.64 -25.07
CA THR A 338 -5.21 -2.98 -25.54
C THR A 338 -6.40 -2.94 -26.50
N ALA A 339 -7.42 -2.16 -26.18
CA ALA A 339 -8.57 -1.97 -27.05
C ALA A 339 -8.19 -1.25 -28.35
N CYS A 340 -7.26 -0.29 -28.30
CA CYS A 340 -6.72 0.38 -29.47
C CYS A 340 -5.93 -0.61 -30.37
N LYS A 341 -4.98 -1.36 -29.78
CA LYS A 341 -4.19 -2.40 -30.47
C LYS A 341 -5.08 -3.48 -31.10
N ARG A 342 -6.18 -3.87 -30.47
CA ARG A 342 -7.13 -4.84 -31.06
C ARG A 342 -7.85 -4.30 -32.29
N LEU A 343 -8.18 -3.02 -32.31
CA LEU A 343 -8.72 -2.41 -33.52
C LEU A 343 -7.65 -2.39 -34.62
N TRP A 344 -6.39 -2.16 -34.27
CA TRP A 344 -5.27 -2.24 -35.20
C TRP A 344 -5.07 -3.66 -35.77
N GLU A 345 -5.21 -4.72 -34.98
CA GLU A 345 -5.15 -6.11 -35.44
C GLU A 345 -6.20 -6.43 -36.52
N GLU A 346 -7.35 -5.75 -36.47
CA GLU A 346 -8.45 -5.87 -37.43
C GLU A 346 -8.36 -4.83 -38.58
N ASN A 347 -7.19 -4.19 -38.74
CA ASN A 347 -6.92 -3.11 -39.71
C ASN A 347 -7.84 -1.87 -39.56
N ILE A 348 -8.31 -1.57 -38.35
CA ILE A 348 -9.09 -0.36 -38.03
C ILE A 348 -8.20 0.64 -37.32
N TYR A 349 -7.98 1.81 -37.92
CA TYR A 349 -7.26 2.90 -37.26
C TYR A 349 -8.10 3.45 -36.09
N ALA A 350 -7.46 3.54 -34.93
CA ALA A 350 -8.06 4.02 -33.69
C ALA A 350 -7.03 4.82 -32.90
N GLU A 351 -7.49 5.80 -32.14
CA GLU A 351 -6.67 6.62 -31.23
C GLU A 351 -7.29 6.62 -29.84
N THR A 352 -6.46 6.59 -28.79
CA THR A 352 -6.91 6.73 -27.40
C THR A 352 -7.16 8.20 -27.07
N GLY A 353 -8.15 8.49 -26.24
CA GLY A 353 -8.42 9.84 -25.75
C GLY A 353 -9.04 9.88 -24.37
N MET A 354 -9.17 11.09 -23.83
CA MET A 354 -9.87 11.36 -22.57
C MET A 354 -11.06 12.27 -22.85
N GLY A 355 -12.27 11.75 -22.66
CA GLY A 355 -13.50 12.53 -22.69
C GLY A 355 -13.81 13.13 -21.31
N CYS A 356 -14.80 14.03 -21.26
CA CYS A 356 -15.21 14.70 -20.01
C CYS A 356 -15.71 13.74 -18.91
N THR A 357 -16.03 12.49 -19.25
CA THR A 357 -16.56 11.46 -18.34
C THR A 357 -15.66 10.23 -18.21
N GLY A 358 -14.46 10.26 -18.79
CA GLY A 358 -13.47 9.18 -18.70
C GLY A 358 -12.83 8.80 -20.04
N PRO A 359 -12.09 7.69 -20.06
CA PRO A 359 -11.45 7.13 -21.26
C PRO A 359 -12.38 6.94 -22.45
N ILE A 360 -11.89 7.29 -23.63
CA ILE A 360 -12.56 7.08 -24.91
C ILE A 360 -11.60 6.51 -25.95
N ILE A 361 -12.14 5.74 -26.89
CA ILE A 361 -11.44 5.40 -28.14
C ILE A 361 -12.07 6.15 -29.30
N ASN A 362 -11.25 6.87 -30.05
CA ASN A 362 -11.65 7.60 -31.23
C ASN A 362 -11.46 6.72 -32.48
N VAL A 363 -12.49 6.64 -33.31
CA VAL A 363 -12.52 5.90 -34.58
C VAL A 363 -13.18 6.73 -35.67
N SER A 364 -12.97 6.34 -36.93
CA SER A 364 -13.72 6.92 -38.06
C SER A 364 -15.20 6.51 -38.02
N GLU A 365 -16.07 7.38 -38.52
CA GLU A 365 -17.53 7.14 -38.55
C GLU A 365 -17.92 5.81 -39.21
N LYS A 366 -17.23 5.46 -40.30
CA LYS A 366 -17.40 4.20 -41.03
C LYS A 366 -17.09 2.95 -40.18
N ASN A 367 -16.24 3.07 -39.17
CA ASN A 367 -15.75 1.94 -38.37
C ASN A 367 -16.41 1.86 -36.98
N LEU A 368 -17.34 2.77 -36.64
CA LEU A 368 -17.95 2.84 -35.30
C LEU A 368 -18.66 1.54 -34.88
N GLU A 369 -19.57 1.02 -35.71
CA GLU A 369 -20.37 -0.16 -35.38
C GLU A 369 -19.55 -1.46 -35.40
N LYS A 370 -18.57 -1.56 -36.31
CA LYS A 370 -17.59 -2.66 -36.31
C LYS A 370 -16.74 -2.63 -35.04
N SER A 371 -16.20 -1.47 -34.68
CA SER A 371 -15.37 -1.29 -33.48
C SER A 371 -16.14 -1.62 -32.21
N ARG A 372 -17.39 -1.16 -32.08
CA ARG A 372 -18.29 -1.54 -30.97
C ARG A 372 -18.49 -3.05 -30.89
N THR A 373 -18.67 -3.72 -32.03
CA THR A 373 -18.87 -5.18 -32.08
C THR A 373 -17.62 -5.94 -31.67
N ILE A 374 -16.44 -5.52 -32.15
CA ILE A 374 -15.14 -6.11 -31.80
C ILE A 374 -14.87 -5.96 -30.30
N LEU A 375 -15.07 -4.76 -29.77
CA LEU A 375 -14.83 -4.46 -28.35
C LEU A 375 -15.85 -5.13 -27.40
N LYS A 376 -17.09 -5.35 -27.84
CA LYS A 376 -18.12 -6.08 -27.07
C LYS A 376 -17.87 -7.59 -27.02
N LYS A 377 -17.33 -8.21 -28.08
CA LYS A 377 -17.16 -9.66 -28.18
C LYS A 377 -16.18 -10.27 -27.17
N ARG A 378 -15.30 -9.49 -26.52
CA ARG A 378 -14.26 -10.01 -25.61
C ARG A 378 -14.18 -9.29 -24.25
N VAL A 379 -15.30 -8.76 -23.75
CA VAL A 379 -15.44 -8.18 -22.39
C VAL A 379 -14.41 -7.10 -22.09
N ILE A 380 -14.40 -6.02 -22.88
CA ILE A 380 -13.72 -4.75 -22.53
C ILE A 380 -14.73 -3.68 -22.07
N PHE A 381 -16.04 -3.95 -22.16
CA PHE A 381 -17.09 -3.03 -21.79
C PHE A 381 -17.56 -3.23 -20.35
N SER A 382 -17.54 -2.16 -19.55
CA SER A 382 -18.31 -2.05 -18.32
C SER A 382 -19.47 -1.06 -18.54
N TYR A 383 -20.61 -1.50 -19.11
CA TYR A 383 -21.96 -1.14 -18.66
C TYR A 383 -23.10 -1.71 -19.53
N LYS A 384 -24.20 -2.08 -18.86
CA LYS A 384 -25.54 -2.32 -19.43
C LYS A 384 -26.13 -0.99 -19.94
N ILE A 385 -26.66 -0.98 -21.16
CA ILE A 385 -27.32 0.17 -21.76
C ILE A 385 -28.71 0.33 -21.15
N ASN A 386 -28.95 1.43 -20.43
CA ASN A 386 -30.30 2.00 -20.32
C ASN A 386 -30.42 3.06 -21.43
N SER A 387 -31.20 2.73 -22.45
CA SER A 387 -31.58 3.64 -23.53
C SER A 387 -32.60 4.64 -23.00
N HIS A 388 -32.19 5.90 -22.86
CA HIS A 388 -32.95 7.12 -23.14
C HIS A 388 -32.30 8.26 -22.36
N LEU A 389 -31.62 9.18 -23.06
CA LEU A 389 -31.45 10.58 -22.67
C LEU A 389 -30.94 11.33 -23.91
N GLU A 390 -31.84 12.08 -24.55
CA GLU A 390 -31.55 13.05 -25.59
C GLU A 390 -30.75 14.26 -25.02
N PRO A 391 -30.02 15.01 -25.86
CA PRO A 391 -29.07 16.02 -25.41
C PRO A 391 -29.78 17.35 -25.12
N HIS A 392 -29.88 17.75 -23.85
CA HIS A 392 -30.21 19.13 -23.51
C HIS A 392 -28.94 19.99 -23.37
N ARG A 393 -28.89 21.02 -24.22
CA ARG A 393 -27.88 22.08 -24.29
C ARG A 393 -27.70 22.81 -22.96
N GLY A 394 -26.43 23.08 -22.64
CA GLY A 394 -26.01 24.19 -21.78
C GLY A 394 -25.88 23.88 -20.29
N THR A 395 -24.69 23.44 -19.87
CA THR A 395 -24.26 23.55 -18.46
C THR A 395 -22.74 23.75 -18.43
N VAL A 396 -22.31 24.91 -17.96
CA VAL A 396 -20.91 25.20 -17.62
C VAL A 396 -20.64 24.55 -16.26
N LEU A 397 -19.64 23.68 -16.19
CA LEU A 397 -19.18 23.04 -14.96
C LEU A 397 -18.37 24.07 -14.15
N LEU A 398 -18.88 24.44 -12.96
CA LEU A 398 -18.05 24.94 -11.86
C LEU A 398 -18.13 23.89 -10.75
N CYS A 399 -17.00 23.64 -10.07
CA CYS A 399 -16.78 22.61 -9.06
C CYS A 399 -18.02 22.21 -8.23
N GLY A 400 -18.38 20.93 -8.34
CA GLY A 400 -18.83 20.08 -7.25
C GLY A 400 -19.95 20.60 -6.34
N PHE A 401 -21.18 20.75 -6.85
CA PHE A 401 -22.41 20.55 -6.08
C PHE A 401 -23.58 20.35 -7.07
N ILE A 402 -24.21 19.17 -7.10
CA ILE A 402 -25.50 19.00 -7.80
C ILE A 402 -26.58 19.55 -6.88
N MET A 403 -26.91 20.83 -7.01
CA MET A 403 -28.13 21.40 -6.43
C MET A 403 -29.13 21.73 -7.53
N SER A 404 -30.38 21.31 -7.31
CA SER A 404 -31.54 21.66 -8.15
C SER A 404 -31.65 23.18 -8.31
N LYS A 405 -31.91 23.63 -9.55
CA LYS A 405 -31.99 25.05 -9.98
C LYS A 405 -32.94 25.91 -9.13
N LYS A 406 -33.89 25.29 -8.41
CA LYS A 406 -34.82 25.97 -7.48
C LYS A 406 -34.17 26.40 -6.16
N TYR A 407 -33.11 25.71 -5.71
CA TYR A 407 -32.42 26.04 -4.46
C TYR A 407 -31.31 27.09 -4.63
N CYS A 408 -30.68 27.16 -5.80
CA CYS A 408 -29.59 28.10 -6.08
C CYS A 408 -30.06 29.57 -5.99
N ASN A 409 -31.25 29.90 -6.53
CA ASN A 409 -31.79 31.26 -6.46
C ASN A 409 -32.19 31.71 -5.05
N ARG A 410 -32.52 30.77 -4.15
CA ARG A 410 -32.86 31.08 -2.76
C ARG A 410 -31.60 31.26 -1.92
N PHE A 411 -30.57 30.43 -2.15
CA PHE A 411 -29.29 30.51 -1.44
C PHE A 411 -28.48 31.74 -1.83
N CYS A 412 -28.43 32.11 -3.12
CA CYS A 412 -27.73 33.32 -3.56
C CYS A 412 -28.33 34.60 -2.97
N ARG A 413 -29.67 34.73 -2.90
CA ARG A 413 -30.30 35.91 -2.29
C ARG A 413 -30.02 36.02 -0.79
N THR A 414 -30.11 34.91 -0.06
CA THR A 414 -29.83 34.92 1.39
C THR A 414 -28.35 35.13 1.70
N PHE A 415 -27.44 34.68 0.82
CA PHE A 415 -26.01 34.91 0.98
C PHE A 415 -25.62 36.36 0.66
N GLU A 416 -26.17 36.96 -0.41
CA GLU A 416 -25.96 38.39 -0.71
C GLU A 416 -26.52 39.31 0.38
N GLU A 417 -27.72 39.02 0.89
CA GLU A 417 -28.34 39.81 1.97
C GLU A 417 -27.51 39.73 3.27
N ASN A 418 -27.06 38.54 3.66
CA ASN A 418 -26.25 38.36 4.88
C ASN A 418 -24.84 38.92 4.75
N CYS A 419 -24.20 38.80 3.57
CA CYS A 419 -22.88 39.40 3.34
C CYS A 419 -22.95 40.93 3.32
N ARG A 420 -24.04 41.51 2.80
CA ARG A 420 -24.25 42.96 2.80
C ARG A 420 -24.50 43.49 4.21
N ASP A 421 -25.32 42.81 5.01
CA ASP A 421 -25.59 43.20 6.39
C ASP A 421 -24.33 43.09 7.28
N PHE A 422 -23.49 42.07 7.05
CA PHE A 422 -22.21 41.91 7.73
C PHE A 422 -21.21 43.01 7.36
N LEU A 423 -21.10 43.35 6.06
CA LEU A 423 -20.23 44.42 5.59
C LEU A 423 -20.67 45.80 6.06
N CYS A 424 -21.98 46.08 6.09
CA CYS A 424 -22.50 47.34 6.63
C CYS A 424 -22.20 47.49 8.13
N ARG A 425 -22.39 46.44 8.94
CA ARG A 425 -22.03 46.45 10.37
C ARG A 425 -20.53 46.60 10.61
N LEU A 426 -19.70 46.03 9.73
CA LEU A 426 -18.24 46.17 9.82
C LEU A 426 -17.79 47.60 9.50
N VAL A 427 -18.43 48.27 8.53
CA VAL A 427 -18.15 49.67 8.18
C VAL A 427 -18.59 50.61 9.31
N ASP A 428 -19.74 50.36 9.93
CA ASP A 428 -20.23 51.13 11.08
C ASP A 428 -19.32 50.98 12.32
N LEU A 429 -18.78 49.77 12.56
CA LEU A 429 -17.80 49.51 13.62
C LEU A 429 -16.44 50.18 13.37
N LEU A 430 -16.06 50.36 12.10
CA LEU A 430 -14.81 51.03 11.72
C LEU A 430 -14.92 52.56 11.76
N HIS A 431 -16.13 53.13 11.78
CA HIS A 431 -16.36 54.58 11.91
C HIS A 431 -16.55 55.05 13.36
N GLN A 432 -16.56 54.13 14.34
CA GLN A 432 -16.71 54.43 15.77
C GLN A 432 -15.41 54.33 16.59
N ASN A 433 -14.25 54.20 15.93
CA ASN A 433 -12.92 54.28 16.58
C ASN A 433 -12.07 55.42 16.01
#